data_AF-A0A6P6LA90-F1
#
_entry.id   AF-A0A6P6LA90-F1
#
_cell.length_a   1.000
_cell.length_b   1.000
_cell.length_c   1.000
_cell.angle_alpha   90.00
_cell.angle_beta   90.00
_cell.angle_gamma   90.00
#
_symmetry.space_group_name_H-M   'P 1'
#
loop_
_entity.id
_entity.type
_entity.pdbx_description
1 polymer ?
#
loop_
_entity_poly.entity_id
_entity_poly.type
_entity_poly.pdbx_seq_one_letter_code
_entity_poly.pdbx_strand_id
1 'polypeptide(L)'
;MMLSISRTCLRGIYSCHWTSPKGDRNRACCWLSFLSFVSILALSWMYVCFIAFNDHNDVNCQAFKALKKWVNWYMIVMIISAVLATYCLLLLVFGLLHLAIREPLDLHWLHKVFCFLGLLTVTLGTAGFCIKWKEEWQTIYMSFQATAPFLQLGAVVALTLISWLVFQSYHTAQTAACKVFIMVTFLVVSAAVFLCPLAICSPCITSNLPPKPALVGHRGAPMLAPENTMMSFRKSMECGVVAFETDVQLSKDMKPFLMHDDGPSFLLRTTDVKETFLGRDADMHANFTLQELQTLNAGEWL
;
A
#
# COMPACT_ATOMS: atom_id res chain seq x y z
N MET A 1 41.85 -3.66 11.60
CA MET A 1 41.59 -2.27 11.16
C MET A 1 40.15 -2.08 10.67
N MET A 2 39.65 -2.87 9.69
CA MET A 2 38.27 -2.74 9.17
C MET A 2 37.17 -2.91 10.24
N LEU A 3 37.27 -3.89 11.15
CA LEU A 3 36.31 -4.05 12.25
C LEU A 3 36.29 -2.86 13.21
N SER A 4 37.42 -2.18 13.39
CA SER A 4 37.51 -1.01 14.27
C SER A 4 36.84 0.20 13.63
N ILE A 5 37.03 0.41 12.32
CA ILE A 5 36.40 1.51 11.58
C ILE A 5 34.89 1.28 11.49
N SER A 6 34.45 0.05 11.20
CA SER A 6 33.04 -0.32 11.17
C SER A 6 32.33 -0.10 12.51
N ARG A 7 32.97 -0.46 13.64
CA ARG A 7 32.44 -0.20 14.99
C ARG A 7 32.28 1.29 15.27
N THR A 8 33.28 2.11 14.92
CA THR A 8 33.24 3.55 15.13
C THR A 8 32.15 4.23 14.29
N CYS A 9 31.99 3.82 13.03
CA CYS A 9 30.92 4.33 12.15
C CYS A 9 29.53 3.94 12.66
N LEU A 10 29.33 2.67 13.03
CA LEU A 10 28.05 2.18 13.54
C LEU A 10 27.64 2.93 14.82
N ARG A 11 28.60 3.10 15.74
CA ARG A 11 28.40 3.87 16.98
C ARG A 11 28.06 5.33 16.69
N GLY A 12 28.79 5.99 15.77
CA GLY A 12 28.51 7.36 15.36
C GLY A 12 27.11 7.55 14.79
N ILE A 13 26.60 6.59 14.01
CA ILE A 13 25.25 6.69 13.41
C ILE A 13 24.14 6.49 14.45
N TYR A 14 24.29 5.56 15.39
CA TYR A 14 23.22 5.21 16.34
C TYR A 14 23.21 6.09 17.60
N SER A 15 24.40 6.43 18.11
CA SER A 15 24.57 7.19 19.36
C SER A 15 25.06 8.62 19.17
N CYS A 16 25.45 9.02 17.95
CA CYS A 16 26.14 10.28 17.65
C CYS A 16 27.45 10.49 18.44
N HIS A 17 27.98 9.43 19.05
CA HIS A 17 29.26 9.44 19.75
C HIS A 17 30.30 8.60 19.00
N TRP A 18 31.44 9.21 18.69
CA TRP A 18 32.54 8.55 17.97
C TRP A 18 33.56 7.89 18.92
N THR A 19 33.39 8.04 20.23
CA THR A 19 34.25 7.49 21.30
C THR A 19 33.47 6.52 22.19
N SER A 20 34.16 5.68 22.96
CA SER A 20 33.50 4.61 23.75
C SER A 20 32.78 5.18 24.97
N PRO A 21 31.43 5.07 25.05
CA PRO A 21 30.68 5.64 26.16
C PRO A 21 30.74 4.72 27.38
N LYS A 22 30.68 5.33 28.58
CA LYS A 22 30.46 4.65 29.86
C LYS A 22 28.97 4.75 30.19
N GLY A 23 28.15 3.88 29.58
CA GLY A 23 26.69 3.92 29.71
C GLY A 23 26.09 2.76 30.50
N ASP A 24 25.04 3.04 31.26
CA ASP A 24 24.29 2.07 32.08
C ASP A 24 23.41 1.15 31.22
N ARG A 25 23.51 -0.17 31.43
CA ARG A 25 23.06 -1.22 30.50
C ARG A 25 21.54 -1.46 30.55
N ASN A 26 20.86 -1.08 31.63
CA ASN A 26 19.44 -1.38 31.84
C ASN A 26 18.46 -0.49 31.03
N ARG A 27 18.75 0.81 30.84
CA ARG A 27 17.88 1.71 30.06
C ARG A 27 17.91 1.42 28.56
N ALA A 28 18.97 0.77 28.10
CA ALA A 28 19.27 0.51 26.70
C ALA A 28 18.30 -0.49 26.05
N CYS A 29 17.83 -1.49 26.81
CA CYS A 29 16.91 -2.53 26.32
C CYS A 29 15.49 -1.97 26.10
N CYS A 30 15.02 -1.05 26.95
CA CYS A 30 13.70 -0.40 26.81
C CYS A 30 13.59 0.40 25.50
N TRP A 31 14.65 1.10 25.10
CA TRP A 31 14.66 1.88 23.87
C TRP A 31 14.67 1.03 22.61
N LEU A 32 15.34 -0.13 22.61
CA LEU A 32 15.29 -1.06 21.48
C LEU A 32 13.89 -1.66 21.30
N SER A 33 13.20 -2.00 22.39
CA SER A 33 11.81 -2.47 22.35
C SER A 33 10.86 -1.37 21.83
N PHE A 34 11.01 -0.14 22.32
CA PHE A 34 10.23 1.00 21.83
C PHE A 34 10.47 1.27 20.33
N LEU A 35 11.73 1.24 19.89
CA LEU A 35 12.09 1.40 18.49
C LEU A 35 11.51 0.27 17.63
N SER A 36 11.53 -0.97 18.10
CA SER A 36 10.91 -2.11 17.41
C SER A 36 9.41 -1.89 17.24
N PHE A 37 8.72 -1.45 18.29
CA PHE A 37 7.30 -1.12 18.26
C PHE A 37 6.97 0.00 17.26
N VAL A 38 7.71 1.12 17.30
CA VAL A 38 7.51 2.23 16.36
C VAL A 38 7.81 1.81 14.92
N SER A 39 8.82 0.97 14.70
CA SER A 39 9.16 0.46 13.36
C SER A 39 8.06 -0.43 12.79
N ILE A 40 7.46 -1.30 13.62
CA ILE A 40 6.32 -2.13 13.21
C ILE A 40 5.12 -1.24 12.88
N LEU A 41 4.80 -0.25 13.70
CA LEU A 41 3.70 0.69 13.42
C LEU A 41 3.94 1.49 12.13
N ALA A 42 5.16 1.99 11.91
CA ALA A 42 5.51 2.72 10.70
C ALA A 42 5.43 1.84 9.45
N LEU A 43 5.85 0.58 9.54
CA LEU A 43 5.68 -0.41 8.46
C LEU A 43 4.20 -0.70 8.17
N SER A 44 3.40 -0.93 9.22
CA SER A 44 1.96 -1.17 9.08
C SER A 44 1.26 0.04 8.45
N TRP A 45 1.63 1.25 8.86
CA TRP A 45 1.12 2.48 8.26
C TRP A 45 1.54 2.62 6.80
N MET A 46 2.80 2.36 6.47
CA MET A 46 3.28 2.37 5.09
C MET A 46 2.51 1.37 4.22
N TYR A 47 2.21 0.17 4.75
CA TYR A 47 1.37 -0.81 4.07
C TYR A 47 -0.04 -0.27 3.80
N VAL A 48 -0.68 0.36 4.80
CA VAL A 48 -1.99 1.02 4.63
C VAL A 48 -1.95 2.08 3.53
N CYS A 49 -0.94 2.97 3.55
CA CYS A 49 -0.82 4.00 2.52
C CYS A 49 -0.59 3.41 1.12
N PHE A 50 0.17 2.32 1.02
CA PHE A 50 0.40 1.62 -0.24
C PHE A 50 -0.88 1.00 -0.80
N ILE A 51 -1.70 0.35 0.02
CA ILE A 51 -2.99 -0.20 -0.42
C ILE A 51 -3.96 0.92 -0.83
N ALA A 52 -3.95 2.04 -0.11
CA ALA A 52 -4.75 3.23 -0.46
C ALA A 52 -4.29 3.94 -1.75
N PHE A 53 -3.28 3.41 -2.46
CA PHE A 53 -2.85 3.96 -3.75
C PHE A 53 -3.96 3.98 -4.80
N ASN A 54 -4.84 2.97 -4.80
CA ASN A 54 -5.94 2.91 -5.76
C ASN A 54 -6.92 4.09 -5.60
N ASP A 55 -7.01 4.69 -4.41
CA ASP A 55 -7.89 5.82 -4.08
C ASP A 55 -7.16 7.15 -3.95
N HIS A 56 -5.96 7.27 -4.53
CA HIS A 56 -5.16 8.49 -4.42
C HIS A 56 -5.90 9.76 -4.89
N ASN A 57 -6.80 9.62 -5.88
CA ASN A 57 -7.60 10.73 -6.39
C ASN A 57 -8.63 11.23 -5.38
N ASP A 58 -9.23 10.33 -4.58
CA ASP A 58 -10.15 10.75 -3.52
C ASP A 58 -9.39 11.49 -2.41
N VAL A 59 -8.22 10.99 -2.00
CA VAL A 59 -7.34 11.66 -1.03
C VAL A 59 -6.98 13.07 -1.51
N ASN A 60 -6.59 13.21 -2.78
CA ASN A 60 -6.26 14.50 -3.38
C ASN A 60 -7.48 15.44 -3.42
N CYS A 61 -8.66 14.93 -3.76
CA CYS A 61 -9.91 15.68 -3.79
C CYS A 61 -10.32 16.16 -2.39
N GLN A 62 -10.24 15.31 -1.37
CA GLN A 62 -10.54 15.69 0.01
C GLN A 62 -9.57 16.76 0.53
N ALA A 63 -8.28 16.60 0.26
CA ALA A 63 -7.28 17.60 0.62
C ALA A 63 -7.50 18.93 -0.13
N PHE A 64 -7.87 18.88 -1.41
CA PHE A 64 -8.26 20.06 -2.18
C PHE A 64 -9.48 20.78 -1.59
N LYS A 65 -10.52 20.04 -1.17
CA LYS A 65 -11.71 20.62 -0.54
C LYS A 65 -11.35 21.44 0.70
N ALA A 66 -10.37 20.98 1.49
CA ALA A 66 -9.91 21.63 2.71
C ALA A 66 -8.91 22.78 2.45
N LEU A 67 -7.90 22.55 1.60
CA LEU A 67 -6.74 23.44 1.42
C LEU A 67 -6.88 24.38 0.22
N LYS A 68 -7.88 24.17 -0.65
CA LYS A 68 -8.15 24.93 -1.89
C LYS A 68 -6.97 25.02 -2.85
N LYS A 69 -6.01 24.09 -2.73
CA LYS A 69 -4.82 24.00 -3.58
C LYS A 69 -4.72 22.60 -4.19
N TRP A 70 -4.74 22.54 -5.52
CA TRP A 70 -4.61 21.27 -6.25
C TRP A 70 -3.14 20.85 -6.29
N VAL A 71 -2.82 19.84 -5.50
CA VAL A 71 -1.50 19.21 -5.40
C VAL A 71 -1.73 17.71 -5.26
N ASN A 72 -0.76 16.88 -5.67
CA ASN A 72 -0.78 15.46 -5.36
C ASN A 72 -0.45 15.22 -3.87
N TRP A 73 -1.40 15.55 -3.00
CA TRP A 73 -1.33 15.42 -1.55
C TRP A 73 -1.07 13.98 -1.12
N TYR A 74 -1.67 13.01 -1.82
CA TYR A 74 -1.42 11.60 -1.58
C TYR A 74 0.08 11.26 -1.74
N MET A 75 0.72 11.72 -2.82
CA MET A 75 2.15 11.47 -3.04
C MET A 75 3.01 12.08 -1.92
N ILE A 76 2.65 13.25 -1.41
CA ILE A 76 3.35 13.87 -0.27
C ILE A 76 3.24 12.98 0.99
N VAL A 77 2.03 12.51 1.31
CA VAL A 77 1.79 11.59 2.45
C VAL A 77 2.58 10.29 2.28
N MET A 78 2.61 9.73 1.05
CA MET A 78 3.38 8.54 0.73
C MET A 78 4.88 8.74 0.95
N ILE A 79 5.46 9.83 0.44
CA ILE A 79 6.88 10.11 0.61
C ILE A 79 7.24 10.28 2.08
N ILE A 80 6.44 11.04 2.84
CA ILE A 80 6.67 11.23 4.29
C ILE A 80 6.61 9.88 5.02
N SER A 81 5.61 9.06 4.71
CA SER A 81 5.42 7.74 5.34
C SER A 81 6.55 6.78 4.98
N ALA A 82 7.01 6.78 3.72
CA ALA A 82 8.13 5.96 3.26
C ALA A 82 9.46 6.37 3.90
N VAL A 83 9.74 7.67 3.98
CA VAL A 83 10.93 8.20 4.67
C VAL A 83 10.89 7.81 6.14
N LEU A 84 9.75 7.96 6.81
CA LEU A 84 9.58 7.58 8.21
C LEU A 84 9.82 6.08 8.43
N ALA A 85 9.15 5.22 7.66
CA ALA A 85 9.29 3.77 7.78
C ALA A 85 10.74 3.32 7.50
N THR A 86 11.36 3.84 6.44
CA THR A 86 12.76 3.56 6.10
C THR A 86 13.69 3.99 7.22
N TYR A 87 13.50 5.18 7.77
CA TYR A 87 14.28 5.71 8.87
C TYR A 87 14.20 4.82 10.12
N CYS A 88 12.97 4.46 10.55
CA CYS A 88 12.77 3.59 11.71
C CYS A 88 13.39 2.20 11.51
N LEU A 89 13.23 1.61 10.31
CA LEU A 89 13.81 0.31 9.99
C LEU A 89 15.33 0.33 9.97
N LEU A 90 15.95 1.32 9.32
CA LEU A 90 17.40 1.45 9.32
C LEU A 90 17.95 1.62 10.74
N LEU A 91 17.28 2.44 11.56
CA LEU A 91 17.65 2.63 12.95
C LEU A 91 17.50 1.33 13.77
N LEU A 92 16.45 0.54 13.52
CA LEU A 92 16.25 -0.77 14.15
C LEU A 92 17.35 -1.76 13.73
N VAL A 93 17.71 -1.81 12.44
CA VAL A 93 18.81 -2.63 11.93
C VAL A 93 20.12 -2.23 12.61
N PHE A 94 20.42 -0.94 12.73
CA PHE A 94 21.61 -0.48 13.45
C PHE A 94 21.58 -0.88 14.94
N GLY A 95 20.42 -0.83 15.60
CA GLY A 95 20.24 -1.32 16.95
C GLY A 95 20.52 -2.84 17.07
N LEU A 96 20.01 -3.64 16.13
CA LEU A 96 20.28 -5.08 16.10
C LEU A 96 21.76 -5.39 15.80
N LEU A 97 22.43 -4.60 14.97
CA LEU A 97 23.87 -4.72 14.71
C LEU A 97 24.71 -4.34 15.95
N HIS A 98 24.31 -3.31 16.71
CA HIS A 98 24.92 -3.01 18.01
C HIS A 98 24.82 -4.20 18.97
N LEU A 99 23.64 -4.83 19.02
CA LEU A 99 23.41 -6.03 19.83
C LEU A 99 24.30 -7.20 19.37
N ALA A 100 24.43 -7.41 18.06
CA ALA A 100 25.28 -8.43 17.45
C ALA A 100 26.76 -8.25 17.86
N ILE A 101 27.26 -7.02 17.79
CA ILE A 101 28.67 -6.66 18.01
C ILE A 101 29.00 -6.43 19.51
N ARG A 102 27.98 -6.49 20.39
CA ARG A 102 28.05 -6.22 21.85
C ARG A 102 28.47 -4.80 22.20
N GLU A 103 28.08 -3.85 21.37
CA GLU A 103 28.20 -2.42 21.65
C GLU A 103 27.04 -1.94 22.55
N PRO A 104 27.23 -0.89 23.37
CA PRO A 104 26.14 -0.34 24.15
C PRO A 104 25.06 0.24 23.23
N LEU A 105 23.81 -0.06 23.57
CA LEU A 105 22.60 0.44 22.90
C LEU A 105 22.27 1.84 23.43
N ASP A 106 23.10 2.82 23.11
CA ASP A 106 22.85 4.22 23.48
C ASP A 106 22.19 4.97 22.32
N LEU A 107 20.86 5.06 22.36
CA LEU A 107 20.11 5.77 21.33
C LEU A 107 20.19 7.29 21.58
N HIS A 108 20.72 8.04 20.60
CA HIS A 108 20.84 9.49 20.72
C HIS A 108 19.47 10.18 20.93
N TRP A 109 19.46 11.31 21.65
CA TRP A 109 18.21 12.02 21.98
C TRP A 109 17.45 12.50 20.74
N LEU A 110 18.17 12.87 19.67
CA LEU A 110 17.56 13.28 18.41
C LEU A 110 16.73 12.14 17.78
N HIS A 111 17.26 10.91 17.78
CA HIS A 111 16.53 9.73 17.31
C HIS A 111 15.28 9.45 18.15
N LYS A 112 15.36 9.66 19.48
CA LYS A 112 14.20 9.53 20.37
C LYS A 112 13.10 10.52 19.99
N VAL A 113 13.46 11.79 19.77
CA VAL A 113 12.52 12.83 19.30
C VAL A 113 11.88 12.42 17.97
N PHE A 114 12.67 11.96 17.01
CA PHE A 114 12.14 11.51 15.72
C PHE A 114 11.25 10.27 15.83
N CYS A 115 11.53 9.34 16.74
CA CYS A 115 10.64 8.20 17.00
C CYS A 115 9.28 8.65 17.57
N PHE A 116 9.27 9.63 18.49
CA PHE A 116 8.01 10.19 19.00
C PHE A 116 7.24 10.97 17.93
N LEU A 117 7.93 11.75 17.10
CA LEU A 117 7.31 12.45 15.98
C LEU A 117 6.71 11.44 14.99
N GLY A 118 7.45 10.38 14.67
CA GLY A 118 6.98 9.29 13.83
C GLY A 118 5.74 8.61 14.37
N LEU A 119 5.73 8.28 15.67
CA LEU A 119 4.57 7.72 16.35
C LEU A 119 3.36 8.66 16.25
N LEU A 120 3.55 9.95 16.46
CA LEU A 120 2.49 10.95 16.31
C LEU A 120 1.97 11.02 14.87
N THR A 121 2.85 11.00 13.87
CA THR A 121 2.45 11.01 12.46
C THR A 121 1.63 9.77 12.10
N VAL A 122 2.06 8.58 12.53
CA VAL A 122 1.34 7.32 12.28
C VAL A 122 -0.02 7.30 12.97
N THR A 123 -0.11 7.76 14.22
CA THR A 123 -1.38 7.77 14.95
C THR A 123 -2.36 8.77 14.36
N LEU A 124 -1.92 9.99 14.02
CA LEU A 124 -2.75 10.99 13.35
C LEU A 124 -3.19 10.53 11.95
N GLY A 125 -2.28 9.94 11.18
CA GLY A 125 -2.57 9.38 9.86
C GLY A 125 -3.63 8.28 9.94
N THR A 126 -3.44 7.32 10.85
CA THR A 126 -4.39 6.20 11.07
C THR A 126 -5.74 6.71 11.54
N ALA A 127 -5.77 7.68 12.47
CA ALA A 127 -7.02 8.29 12.95
C ALA A 127 -7.76 9.03 11.81
N GLY A 128 -7.04 9.80 11.00
CA GLY A 128 -7.61 10.46 9.82
C GLY A 128 -8.18 9.44 8.82
N PHE A 129 -7.45 8.35 8.59
CA PHE A 129 -7.88 7.24 7.75
C PHE A 129 -9.18 6.60 8.26
N CYS A 130 -9.25 6.27 9.56
CA CYS A 130 -10.44 5.73 10.21
C CYS A 130 -11.69 6.62 10.11
N ILE A 131 -11.51 7.95 10.15
CA ILE A 131 -12.63 8.89 10.15
C ILE A 131 -13.15 9.15 8.74
N LYS A 132 -12.27 9.24 7.75
CA LYS A 132 -12.61 9.70 6.39
C LYS A 132 -12.75 8.57 5.36
N TRP A 133 -12.04 7.45 5.55
CA TRP A 133 -11.98 6.32 4.60
C TRP A 133 -12.37 5.02 5.29
N LYS A 134 -13.55 5.01 5.92
CA LYS A 134 -14.02 3.83 6.66
C LYS A 134 -14.22 2.62 5.76
N GLU A 135 -14.68 2.84 4.53
CA GLU A 135 -14.98 1.78 3.55
C GLU A 135 -13.69 1.08 3.08
N GLU A 136 -12.58 1.81 3.00
CA GLU A 136 -11.29 1.28 2.56
C GLU A 136 -10.64 0.28 3.52
N TRP A 137 -11.12 0.19 4.77
CA TRP A 137 -10.67 -0.88 5.67
C TRP A 137 -10.98 -2.27 5.12
N GLN A 138 -12.04 -2.42 4.32
CA GLN A 138 -12.33 -3.69 3.64
C GLN A 138 -11.28 -3.98 2.58
N THR A 139 -10.89 -2.98 1.79
CA THR A 139 -9.81 -3.09 0.81
C THR A 139 -8.49 -3.49 1.47
N ILE A 140 -8.16 -2.88 2.61
CA ILE A 140 -6.95 -3.23 3.40
C ILE A 140 -7.03 -4.65 3.92
N TYR A 141 -8.17 -5.07 4.47
CA TYR A 141 -8.36 -6.42 4.97
C TYR A 141 -8.20 -7.48 3.88
N MET A 142 -8.86 -7.28 2.73
CA MET A 142 -8.77 -8.18 1.58
C MET A 142 -7.35 -8.22 1.02
N SER A 143 -6.68 -7.07 0.93
CA SER A 143 -5.29 -6.98 0.52
C SER A 143 -4.37 -7.69 1.51
N PHE A 144 -4.63 -7.58 2.81
CA PHE A 144 -3.88 -8.28 3.85
C PHE A 144 -4.04 -9.80 3.71
N GLN A 145 -5.26 -10.31 3.45
CA GLN A 145 -5.47 -11.74 3.17
C GLN A 145 -4.74 -12.20 1.90
N ALA A 146 -4.74 -11.38 0.85
CA ALA A 146 -4.02 -11.68 -0.39
C ALA A 146 -2.50 -11.73 -0.16
N THR A 147 -1.95 -10.80 0.62
CA THR A 147 -0.50 -10.69 0.86
C THR A 147 0.01 -11.50 2.05
N ALA A 148 -0.88 -11.97 2.94
CA ALA A 148 -0.54 -12.67 4.17
C ALA A 148 0.40 -13.88 3.99
N PRO A 149 0.25 -14.74 2.96
CA PRO A 149 1.19 -15.84 2.72
C PRO A 149 2.64 -15.35 2.53
N PHE A 150 2.83 -14.24 1.82
CA PHE A 150 4.15 -13.65 1.57
C PHE A 150 4.69 -12.95 2.82
N LEU A 151 3.82 -12.25 3.56
CA LEU A 151 4.18 -11.64 4.84
C LEU A 151 4.58 -12.69 5.88
N GLN A 152 3.91 -13.84 5.91
CA GLN A 152 4.25 -14.98 6.75
C GLN A 152 5.61 -15.55 6.40
N LEU A 153 5.89 -15.77 5.11
CA LEU A 153 7.20 -16.22 4.64
C LEU A 153 8.30 -15.23 5.05
N GLY A 154 8.05 -13.94 4.87
CA GLY A 154 8.95 -12.87 5.33
C GLY A 154 9.18 -12.90 6.84
N ALA A 155 8.12 -13.14 7.63
CA ALA A 155 8.22 -13.27 9.08
C ALA A 155 9.05 -14.50 9.51
N VAL A 156 8.92 -15.64 8.82
CA VAL A 156 9.75 -16.84 9.06
C VAL A 156 11.22 -16.55 8.77
N VAL A 157 11.53 -15.90 7.64
CA VAL A 157 12.91 -15.50 7.30
C VAL A 157 13.45 -14.54 8.35
N ALA A 158 12.70 -13.51 8.73
CA ALA A 158 13.11 -12.55 9.76
C ALA A 158 13.36 -13.24 11.11
N LEU A 159 12.44 -14.10 11.55
CA LEU A 159 12.57 -14.89 12.79
C LEU A 159 13.84 -15.75 12.78
N THR A 160 14.12 -16.39 11.65
CA THR A 160 15.33 -17.20 11.46
C THR A 160 16.59 -16.35 11.56
N LEU A 161 16.63 -15.19 10.89
CA LEU A 161 17.78 -14.28 10.90
C LEU A 161 18.04 -13.65 12.28
N ILE A 162 17.01 -13.38 13.08
CA ILE A 162 17.18 -12.80 14.43
C ILE A 162 17.38 -13.85 15.52
N SER A 163 17.10 -15.14 15.25
CA SER A 163 17.13 -16.21 16.26
C SER A 163 18.46 -16.29 17.00
N TRP A 164 19.59 -16.18 16.30
CA TRP A 164 20.92 -16.23 16.92
C TRP A 164 21.16 -15.04 17.89
N LEU A 165 20.62 -13.85 17.60
CA LEU A 165 20.68 -12.68 18.49
C LEU A 165 19.85 -12.90 19.76
N VAL A 166 18.71 -13.58 19.62
CA VAL A 166 17.86 -13.98 20.74
C VAL A 166 18.61 -14.94 21.65
N PHE A 167 19.25 -15.99 21.09
CA PHE A 167 20.06 -16.92 21.87
C PHE A 167 21.28 -16.26 22.51
N GLN A 168 21.96 -15.35 21.81
CA GLN A 168 23.04 -14.56 22.39
C GLN A 168 22.55 -13.73 23.58
N SER A 169 21.38 -13.11 23.46
CA SER A 169 20.76 -12.33 24.55
C SER A 169 20.39 -13.23 25.73
N TYR A 170 19.86 -14.43 25.48
CA TYR A 170 19.56 -15.44 26.49
C TYR A 170 20.82 -15.86 27.28
N HIS A 171 21.93 -16.15 26.58
CA HIS A 171 23.18 -16.53 27.23
C HIS A 171 23.82 -15.39 28.02
N THR A 172 23.62 -14.14 27.60
CA THR A 172 24.20 -12.95 28.25
C THR A 172 23.36 -12.45 29.45
N ALA A 173 22.08 -12.85 29.52
CA ALA A 173 21.17 -12.42 30.57
C ALA A 173 21.61 -12.89 31.96
N GLN A 174 21.61 -11.95 32.92
CA GLN A 174 22.12 -12.18 34.28
C GLN A 174 21.11 -12.87 35.20
N THR A 175 19.82 -12.64 35.00
CA THR A 175 18.75 -13.16 35.87
C THR A 175 17.97 -14.27 35.19
N ALA A 176 17.50 -15.24 35.98
CA ALA A 176 16.61 -16.30 35.50
C ALA A 176 15.31 -15.73 34.91
N ALA A 177 14.77 -14.66 35.51
CA ALA A 177 13.58 -13.98 35.01
C ALA A 177 13.77 -13.44 33.58
N CYS A 178 14.90 -12.79 33.28
CA CYS A 178 15.19 -12.31 31.92
C CYS A 178 15.35 -13.46 30.92
N LYS A 179 16.00 -14.56 31.33
CA LYS A 179 16.14 -15.76 30.49
C LYS A 179 14.79 -16.39 30.14
N VAL A 180 13.92 -16.55 31.14
CA VAL A 180 12.56 -17.06 30.96
C VAL A 180 11.77 -16.13 30.05
N PHE A 181 11.82 -14.81 30.29
CA PHE A 181 11.13 -13.82 29.47
C PHE A 181 11.56 -13.91 27.99
N ILE A 182 12.87 -13.88 27.70
CA ILE A 182 13.39 -13.97 26.32
C ILE A 182 12.91 -15.25 25.63
N MET A 183 13.01 -16.41 26.30
CA MET A 183 12.61 -17.69 25.71
C MET A 183 11.10 -17.79 25.50
N VAL A 184 10.30 -17.37 26.47
CA VAL A 184 8.84 -17.39 26.36
C VAL A 184 8.39 -16.47 25.23
N THR A 185 8.90 -15.24 25.14
CA THR A 185 8.58 -14.33 24.03
C THR A 185 8.97 -14.93 22.69
N PHE A 186 10.17 -15.51 22.56
CA PHE A 186 10.61 -16.14 21.32
C PHE A 186 9.72 -17.33 20.92
N LEU A 187 9.34 -18.20 21.87
CA LEU A 187 8.47 -19.34 21.62
C LEU A 187 7.05 -18.90 21.22
N VAL A 188 6.49 -17.88 21.90
CA VAL A 188 5.17 -17.34 21.58
C VAL A 188 5.16 -16.71 20.18
N VAL A 189 6.15 -15.88 19.86
CA VAL A 189 6.26 -15.28 18.52
C VAL A 189 6.47 -16.34 17.45
N SER A 190 7.33 -17.33 17.70
CA SER A 190 7.55 -18.44 16.78
C SER A 190 6.27 -19.23 16.53
N ALA A 191 5.58 -19.63 17.60
CA ALA A 191 4.30 -20.33 17.51
C ALA A 191 3.27 -19.51 16.72
N ALA A 192 3.16 -18.20 16.98
CA ALA A 192 2.27 -17.32 16.23
C ALA A 192 2.61 -17.28 14.72
N VAL A 193 3.89 -17.15 14.36
CA VAL A 193 4.34 -17.10 12.95
C VAL A 193 4.15 -18.45 12.23
N PHE A 194 4.36 -19.57 12.91
CA PHE A 194 4.20 -20.90 12.31
C PHE A 194 2.75 -21.40 12.30
N LEU A 195 1.90 -20.91 13.21
CA LEU A 195 0.47 -21.27 13.25
C LEU A 195 -0.40 -20.30 12.47
N CYS A 196 0.06 -19.08 12.14
CA CYS A 196 -0.75 -18.13 11.39
C CYS A 196 -1.23 -18.63 10.01
N PRO A 197 -0.55 -19.53 9.26
CA PRO A 197 -1.09 -20.10 8.04
C PRO A 197 -2.47 -20.77 8.21
N LEU A 198 -2.77 -21.30 9.40
CA LEU A 198 -4.08 -21.89 9.71
C LEU A 198 -5.22 -20.86 9.72
N ALA A 199 -4.89 -19.58 9.90
CA ALA A 199 -5.83 -18.47 9.91
C ALA A 199 -5.82 -17.64 8.62
N ILE A 200 -4.94 -17.96 7.66
CA ILE A 200 -4.81 -17.20 6.41
C ILE A 200 -5.79 -17.79 5.37
N CYS A 201 -6.91 -17.10 5.17
CA CYS A 201 -7.82 -17.34 4.05
C CYS A 201 -7.41 -16.44 2.88
N SER A 202 -6.42 -16.86 2.07
CA SER A 202 -5.99 -16.07 0.92
C SER A 202 -6.83 -16.37 -0.32
N PRO A 203 -7.49 -15.37 -0.94
CA PRO A 203 -8.22 -15.57 -2.20
C PRO A 203 -7.28 -15.95 -3.36
N CYS A 204 -5.98 -15.69 -3.24
CA CYS A 204 -4.99 -16.02 -4.25
C CYS A 204 -4.56 -17.50 -4.25
N ILE A 205 -4.79 -18.22 -3.14
CA ILE A 205 -4.35 -19.61 -2.95
C ILE A 205 -5.56 -20.56 -2.78
N THR A 206 -6.79 -20.03 -2.81
CA THR A 206 -8.00 -20.86 -2.73
C THR A 206 -8.21 -21.67 -4.00
N SER A 207 -8.49 -22.96 -3.85
CA SER A 207 -8.89 -23.85 -4.94
C SER A 207 -10.38 -23.79 -5.25
N ASN A 208 -11.18 -23.18 -4.36
CA ASN A 208 -12.64 -23.09 -4.49
C ASN A 208 -13.05 -21.76 -5.13
N LEU A 209 -12.52 -21.48 -6.33
CA LEU A 209 -12.98 -20.35 -7.13
C LEU A 209 -14.23 -20.77 -7.93
N PRO A 210 -15.22 -19.88 -8.10
CA PRO A 210 -16.28 -20.12 -9.08
C PRO A 210 -15.66 -20.28 -10.48
N PRO A 211 -16.32 -21.00 -11.40
CA PRO A 211 -15.82 -21.12 -12.76
C PRO A 211 -15.65 -19.74 -13.38
N LYS A 212 -14.52 -19.53 -14.08
CA LYS A 212 -14.31 -18.29 -14.84
C LYS A 212 -15.50 -18.10 -15.81
N PRO A 213 -16.00 -16.88 -15.99
CA PRO A 213 -16.98 -16.57 -17.02
C PRO A 213 -16.56 -17.19 -18.37
N ALA A 214 -17.37 -18.13 -18.88
CA ALA A 214 -17.02 -18.90 -20.08
C ALA A 214 -17.00 -18.01 -21.34
N LEU A 215 -17.85 -16.99 -21.36
CA LEU A 215 -17.97 -16.03 -22.45
C LEU A 215 -18.25 -14.64 -21.89
N VAL A 216 -17.37 -13.69 -22.21
CA VAL A 216 -17.50 -12.28 -21.85
C VAL A 216 -17.74 -11.48 -23.13
N GLY A 217 -18.82 -10.71 -23.18
CA GLY A 217 -19.12 -9.83 -24.30
C GLY A 217 -18.26 -8.57 -24.24
N HIS A 218 -17.11 -8.59 -24.91
CA HIS A 218 -16.21 -7.43 -25.06
C HIS A 218 -16.93 -6.31 -25.80
N ARG A 219 -17.29 -5.23 -25.11
CA ARG A 219 -18.17 -4.14 -25.59
C ARG A 219 -19.52 -4.62 -26.12
N GLY A 220 -20.01 -5.73 -25.57
CA GLY A 220 -21.15 -6.50 -26.06
C GLY A 220 -20.77 -7.54 -27.12
N ALA A 221 -21.31 -7.42 -28.34
CA ALA A 221 -21.00 -8.24 -29.51
C ALA A 221 -20.64 -7.33 -30.71
N PRO A 222 -19.46 -6.69 -30.70
CA PRO A 222 -19.06 -5.66 -31.66
C PRO A 222 -18.90 -6.16 -33.11
N MET A 223 -18.99 -7.47 -33.34
CA MET A 223 -19.05 -8.05 -34.69
C MET A 223 -20.48 -8.20 -35.23
N LEU A 224 -21.50 -8.04 -34.38
CA LEU A 224 -22.91 -8.24 -34.71
C LEU A 224 -23.76 -6.99 -34.53
N ALA A 225 -23.29 -6.02 -33.74
CA ALA A 225 -23.96 -4.75 -33.47
C ALA A 225 -22.94 -3.71 -32.95
N PRO A 226 -23.22 -2.40 -33.06
CA PRO A 226 -22.27 -1.34 -32.69
C PRO A 226 -21.78 -1.43 -31.26
N GLU A 227 -20.46 -1.40 -31.08
CA GLU A 227 -19.81 -1.57 -29.78
C GLU A 227 -20.35 -0.61 -28.71
N ASN A 228 -20.37 -1.04 -27.45
CA ASN A 228 -20.80 -0.23 -26.30
C ASN A 228 -22.24 0.35 -26.41
N THR A 229 -23.08 -0.21 -27.29
CA THR A 229 -24.51 0.12 -27.39
C THR A 229 -25.39 -0.94 -26.72
N MET A 230 -26.61 -0.54 -26.34
CA MET A 230 -27.63 -1.50 -25.87
C MET A 230 -27.98 -2.57 -26.93
N MET A 231 -27.83 -2.26 -28.22
CA MET A 231 -28.01 -3.22 -29.31
C MET A 231 -26.95 -4.32 -29.21
N SER A 232 -25.68 -3.94 -29.04
CA SER A 232 -24.56 -4.86 -28.88
C SER A 232 -24.65 -5.70 -27.62
N PHE A 233 -25.06 -5.11 -26.48
CA PHE A 233 -25.27 -5.88 -25.25
C PHE A 233 -26.45 -6.85 -25.34
N ARG A 234 -27.56 -6.45 -25.99
CA ARG A 234 -28.67 -7.38 -26.24
C ARG A 234 -28.26 -8.51 -27.14
N LYS A 235 -27.50 -8.22 -28.20
CA LYS A 235 -27.04 -9.23 -29.15
C LYS A 235 -26.08 -10.22 -28.51
N SER A 236 -25.20 -9.74 -27.62
CA SER A 236 -24.31 -10.63 -26.88
C SER A 236 -25.05 -11.52 -25.89
N MET A 237 -26.14 -11.04 -25.25
CA MET A 237 -27.00 -11.91 -24.42
C MET A 237 -27.61 -13.06 -25.23
N GLU A 238 -28.03 -12.83 -26.48
CA GLU A 238 -28.51 -13.89 -27.37
C GLU A 238 -27.43 -14.93 -27.67
N CYS A 239 -26.15 -14.53 -27.64
CA CYS A 239 -25.00 -15.43 -27.79
C CYS A 239 -24.59 -16.15 -26.49
N GLY A 240 -25.33 -15.97 -25.39
CA GLY A 240 -25.06 -16.64 -24.12
C GLY A 240 -23.88 -16.07 -23.33
N VAL A 241 -23.54 -14.79 -23.52
CA VAL A 241 -22.54 -14.14 -22.64
C VAL A 241 -23.02 -14.11 -21.19
N VAL A 242 -22.11 -14.34 -20.25
CA VAL A 242 -22.40 -14.35 -18.81
C VAL A 242 -21.86 -13.12 -18.08
N ALA A 243 -21.04 -12.33 -18.77
CA ALA A 243 -20.54 -11.04 -18.31
C ALA A 243 -20.35 -10.10 -19.50
N PHE A 244 -20.42 -8.80 -19.24
CA PHE A 244 -20.06 -7.77 -20.21
C PHE A 244 -18.75 -7.12 -19.81
N GLU A 245 -17.97 -6.75 -20.81
CA GLU A 245 -16.90 -5.79 -20.67
C GLU A 245 -17.33 -4.51 -21.42
N THR A 246 -16.90 -3.36 -20.93
CA THR A 246 -17.26 -2.05 -21.47
C THR A 246 -16.20 -1.02 -21.09
N ASP A 247 -16.11 0.02 -21.90
CA ASP A 247 -15.24 1.17 -21.66
C ASP A 247 -16.07 2.36 -21.18
N VAL A 248 -15.57 3.11 -20.18
CA VAL A 248 -16.27 4.25 -19.60
C VAL A 248 -15.41 5.50 -19.66
N GLN A 249 -16.02 6.61 -20.09
CA GLN A 249 -15.42 7.94 -20.06
C GLN A 249 -16.33 8.92 -19.32
N LEU A 250 -15.78 10.08 -18.94
CA LEU A 250 -16.51 11.16 -18.28
C LEU A 250 -16.73 12.33 -19.23
N SER A 251 -17.98 12.80 -19.32
CA SER A 251 -18.30 14.03 -20.03
C SER A 251 -17.80 15.28 -19.28
N LYS A 252 -17.88 16.45 -19.93
CA LYS A 252 -17.65 17.77 -19.33
C LYS A 252 -18.45 18.00 -18.04
N ASP A 253 -19.68 17.50 -17.98
CA ASP A 253 -20.58 17.60 -16.83
C ASP A 253 -20.44 16.41 -15.85
N MET A 254 -19.32 15.69 -15.90
CA MET A 254 -18.95 14.59 -14.99
C MET A 254 -19.94 13.43 -15.00
N LYS A 255 -20.62 13.19 -16.12
CA LYS A 255 -21.53 12.06 -16.29
C LYS A 255 -20.81 10.94 -17.05
N PRO A 256 -20.83 9.70 -16.55
CA PRO A 256 -20.23 8.57 -17.24
C PRO A 256 -21.03 8.20 -18.50
N PHE A 257 -20.31 7.88 -19.56
CA PHE A 257 -20.86 7.35 -20.81
C PHE A 257 -19.94 6.26 -21.36
N LEU A 258 -20.46 5.40 -22.25
CA LEU A 258 -19.70 4.28 -22.79
C LEU A 258 -19.00 4.69 -24.08
N MET A 259 -17.67 4.62 -24.09
CA MET A 259 -16.85 4.94 -25.25
C MET A 259 -15.45 4.36 -25.09
N HIS A 260 -14.99 3.65 -26.12
CA HIS A 260 -13.68 3.02 -26.11
C HIS A 260 -12.55 3.99 -26.45
N ASP A 261 -12.65 4.63 -27.61
CA ASP A 261 -11.57 5.45 -28.16
C ASP A 261 -11.37 6.68 -27.26
N ASP A 262 -10.14 7.16 -27.08
CA ASP A 262 -9.82 8.30 -26.24
C ASP A 262 -9.04 9.39 -27.01
N GLY A 263 -8.64 10.45 -26.30
CA GLY A 263 -7.81 11.51 -26.87
C GLY A 263 -8.52 12.44 -27.88
N PRO A 264 -7.74 13.21 -28.65
CA PRO A 264 -8.26 13.97 -29.78
C PRO A 264 -8.68 12.97 -30.86
N SER A 265 -9.92 13.04 -31.35
CA SER A 265 -10.56 12.09 -32.30
C SER A 265 -11.35 10.91 -31.73
N PHE A 266 -11.61 10.88 -30.41
CA PHE A 266 -12.33 9.80 -29.75
C PHE A 266 -13.74 9.47 -30.31
N LEU A 267 -14.36 10.39 -31.04
CA LEU A 267 -15.67 10.22 -31.68
C LEU A 267 -15.59 9.85 -33.17
N LEU A 268 -14.42 9.95 -33.80
CA LEU A 268 -14.32 9.91 -35.27
C LEU A 268 -14.65 8.56 -35.90
N ARG A 269 -14.40 7.46 -35.18
CA ARG A 269 -14.54 6.10 -35.73
C ARG A 269 -15.96 5.58 -35.64
N THR A 270 -16.67 5.93 -34.57
CA THR A 270 -17.93 5.29 -34.19
C THR A 270 -19.12 6.24 -34.15
N THR A 271 -18.95 7.51 -34.50
CA THR A 271 -20.06 8.47 -34.56
C THR A 271 -20.00 9.41 -35.76
N ASP A 272 -21.10 10.14 -35.99
CA ASP A 272 -21.30 11.18 -37.00
C ASP A 272 -20.86 12.59 -36.53
N VAL A 273 -19.83 12.67 -35.66
CA VAL A 273 -19.43 13.94 -35.04
C VAL A 273 -19.01 15.00 -36.07
N LYS A 274 -18.45 14.57 -37.21
CA LYS A 274 -18.00 15.47 -38.28
C LYS A 274 -19.18 16.20 -38.92
N GLU A 275 -20.31 15.52 -39.05
CA GLU A 275 -21.54 16.03 -39.63
C GLU A 275 -22.33 16.85 -38.61
N THR A 276 -22.40 16.40 -37.35
CA THR A 276 -23.18 17.07 -36.30
C THR A 276 -22.48 18.30 -35.72
N PHE A 277 -21.17 18.26 -35.51
CA PHE A 277 -20.40 19.31 -34.84
C PHE A 277 -19.15 19.74 -35.65
N LEU A 278 -19.38 20.61 -36.64
CA LEU A 278 -18.31 21.14 -37.50
C LEU A 278 -17.18 21.79 -36.68
N GLY A 279 -15.95 21.31 -36.90
CA GLY A 279 -14.73 21.84 -36.28
C GLY A 279 -14.50 21.39 -34.82
N ARG A 280 -15.30 20.45 -34.30
CA ARG A 280 -15.14 19.87 -32.96
C ARG A 280 -14.71 18.40 -32.98
N ASP A 281 -14.22 17.92 -34.11
CA ASP A 281 -13.83 16.53 -34.31
C ASP A 281 -12.51 16.16 -33.62
N ALA A 282 -11.69 17.15 -33.25
CA ALA A 282 -10.49 16.99 -32.45
C ALA A 282 -10.68 17.31 -30.95
N ASP A 283 -11.90 17.62 -30.51
CA ASP A 283 -12.19 17.84 -29.09
C ASP A 283 -12.03 16.55 -28.28
N MET A 284 -11.71 16.71 -26.99
CA MET A 284 -11.67 15.60 -26.03
C MET A 284 -13.03 15.40 -25.35
N HIS A 285 -13.25 14.23 -24.74
CA HIS A 285 -14.47 13.91 -23.98
C HIS A 285 -14.84 14.98 -22.93
N ALA A 286 -13.84 15.60 -22.29
CA ALA A 286 -14.04 16.65 -21.29
C ALA A 286 -14.60 17.97 -21.87
N ASN A 287 -14.69 18.12 -23.19
CA ASN A 287 -15.26 19.30 -23.85
C ASN A 287 -16.73 19.13 -24.23
N PHE A 288 -17.29 17.92 -24.18
CA PHE A 288 -18.68 17.63 -24.52
C PHE A 288 -19.51 17.33 -23.27
N THR A 289 -20.68 17.94 -23.16
CA THR A 289 -21.70 17.54 -22.19
C THR A 289 -22.36 16.23 -22.60
N LEU A 290 -22.93 15.48 -21.66
CA LEU A 290 -23.66 14.26 -21.99
C LEU A 290 -24.83 14.52 -22.97
N GLN A 291 -25.48 15.68 -22.84
CA GLN A 291 -26.58 16.05 -23.72
C GLN A 291 -26.12 16.23 -25.18
N GLU A 292 -24.95 16.85 -25.40
CA GLU A 292 -24.35 16.94 -26.75
C GLU A 292 -23.93 15.55 -27.26
N LEU A 293 -23.35 14.70 -26.42
CA LEU A 293 -22.96 13.34 -26.82
C LEU A 293 -24.17 12.49 -27.22
N GLN A 294 -25.31 12.66 -26.56
CA GLN A 294 -26.54 11.93 -26.85
C GLN A 294 -27.18 12.31 -28.20
N THR A 295 -26.79 13.44 -28.82
CA THR A 295 -27.29 13.80 -30.15
C THR A 295 -26.56 13.09 -31.28
N LEU A 296 -25.40 12.49 -31.00
CA LEU A 296 -24.61 11.78 -32.00
C LEU A 296 -25.22 10.42 -32.32
N ASN A 297 -25.14 10.02 -33.58
CA ASN A 297 -25.43 8.68 -34.03
C ASN A 297 -24.22 7.78 -33.80
N ALA A 298 -24.38 6.76 -32.94
CA ALA A 298 -23.37 5.72 -32.69
C ALA A 298 -23.86 4.31 -33.05
N GLY A 299 -24.94 4.22 -33.84
CA GLY A 299 -25.70 2.99 -34.07
C GLY A 299 -25.91 2.63 -35.54
N GLU A 300 -25.74 3.57 -36.46
CA GLU A 300 -25.79 3.28 -37.90
C GLU A 300 -24.50 2.60 -38.34
N TRP A 301 -24.62 1.31 -38.62
CA TRP A 301 -23.63 0.59 -39.41
C TRP A 301 -23.95 0.84 -40.87
N LEU A 302 -22.97 1.32 -41.63
CA LEU A 302 -23.05 1.39 -43.09
C LEU A 302 -23.42 0.02 -43.70
#